data_AF-S0AVE6-F1
#
_entry.id   AF-S0AVE6-F1
#
_cell.length_a   1.000
_cell.length_b   1.000
_cell.length_c   1.000
_cell.angle_alpha   90.00
_cell.angle_beta   90.00
_cell.angle_gamma   90.00
#
_symmetry.space_group_name_H-M   'P 1'
#
loop_
_entity.id
_entity.type
_entity.pdbx_description
1 polymer ?
#
loop_
_entity_poly.entity_id
_entity_poly.type
_entity_poly.pdbx_seq_one_letter_code
_entity_poly.pdbx_strand_id
1 'polypeptide(L)'
;MEESIHNIELKQFVFEKYMDNRAVADKYLIDSITTINQKDNETQTEVNSLKQRISQLEIVVIQLEEENKTLKETMEKQIKEKSDELEKMNQRYSLLDSILKDVVRSLEEMKNQNKNTLIPTDEKKEENEIPEKIQKENEECKTNANNEIVFKKDESNENEVSKKTSPITEVVETQTKDEEKQEIEVDELEEELLLDKELESQIEQISTKKVIDVIYKGTEDGFSAEEFNRCVGSYKNILFVIKTTKNEVFGGYCSDVPVVDDIARGVFGDKDHFVFTIKNNIPIKFVKREINSYSTWLFPDDSENILCFAGAFLISGNCRENEESRLSGNFKREYEDNGQTIIDHPNFRVSEFFAIQLE
;
A
#
# COMPACT_ATOMS: atom_id res chain seq x y z
N MET A 1 38.57 84.27 11.91
CA MET A 1 37.11 84.40 11.79
C MET A 1 36.55 83.33 10.85
N GLU A 2 37.20 83.08 9.71
CA GLU A 2 36.87 82.02 8.75
C GLU A 2 36.94 80.58 9.32
N GLU A 3 37.96 80.24 10.14
CA GLU A 3 38.02 78.92 10.79
C GLU A 3 36.84 78.62 11.73
N SER A 4 36.24 79.66 12.32
CA SER A 4 35.08 79.51 13.21
C SER A 4 33.80 79.26 12.42
N ILE A 5 33.66 79.90 11.26
CA ILE A 5 32.52 79.74 10.35
C ILE A 5 32.55 78.34 9.73
N HIS A 6 33.72 77.90 9.26
CA HIS A 6 33.89 76.57 8.67
C HIS A 6 33.60 75.45 9.69
N ASN A 7 33.96 75.62 10.96
CA ASN A 7 33.65 74.66 12.03
C ASN A 7 32.14 74.56 12.30
N ILE A 8 31.40 75.67 12.22
CA ILE A 8 29.95 75.71 12.40
C ILE A 8 29.24 75.03 11.22
N GLU A 9 29.66 75.31 9.99
CA GLU A 9 29.13 74.66 8.78
C GLU A 9 29.34 73.14 8.80
N LEU A 10 30.52 72.68 9.24
CA LEU A 10 30.81 71.25 9.34
C LEU A 10 29.92 70.56 10.38
N LYS A 11 29.68 71.19 11.54
CA LYS A 11 28.79 70.66 12.58
C LYS A 11 27.34 70.61 12.11
N GLN A 12 26.89 71.63 11.37
CA GLN A 12 25.55 71.64 10.80
C GLN A 12 25.38 70.52 9.76
N PHE A 13 26.35 70.33 8.86
CA PHE A 13 26.34 69.24 7.88
C PHE A 13 26.29 67.85 8.54
N VAL A 14 27.10 67.63 9.59
CA VAL A 14 27.09 66.36 10.34
C VAL A 14 25.74 66.13 11.05
N PHE A 15 25.14 67.19 11.61
CA PHE A 15 23.84 67.11 12.25
C PHE A 15 22.73 66.77 11.25
N GLU A 16 22.71 67.42 10.08
CA GLU A 16 21.75 67.13 9.00
C GLU A 16 21.87 65.67 8.54
N LYS A 17 23.09 65.16 8.33
CA LYS A 17 23.31 63.74 7.98
C LYS A 17 22.85 62.76 9.05
N TYR A 18 23.03 63.10 10.32
CA TYR A 18 22.52 62.28 11.42
C TYR A 18 20.99 62.24 11.44
N MET A 19 20.33 63.37 11.19
CA MET A 19 18.86 63.45 11.14
C MET A 19 18.28 62.71 9.92
N ASP A 20 18.93 62.81 8.76
CA ASP A 20 18.56 62.04 7.56
C ASP A 20 18.62 60.53 7.82
N ASN A 21 19.72 60.06 8.41
CA ASN A 21 19.89 58.64 8.75
C ASN A 21 18.84 58.15 9.75
N ARG A 22 18.47 58.99 10.73
CA ARG A 22 17.40 58.67 11.68
C ARG A 22 16.04 58.58 11.00
N ALA A 23 15.71 59.52 10.11
CA ALA A 23 14.45 59.50 9.38
C ALA A 23 14.32 58.25 8.48
N VAL A 24 15.42 57.80 7.88
CA VAL A 24 15.47 56.55 7.11
C VAL A 24 15.25 55.32 8.00
N ALA A 25 15.89 55.28 9.18
CA ALA A 25 15.71 54.20 10.15
C ALA A 25 14.27 54.13 10.68
N ASP A 26 13.68 55.27 11.03
CA ASP A 26 12.30 55.37 11.51
C ASP A 26 11.31 54.89 10.42
N LYS A 27 11.54 55.27 9.15
CA LYS A 27 10.73 54.80 8.02
C LYS A 27 10.81 53.28 7.85
N TYR A 28 12.01 52.70 7.89
CA TYR A 28 12.20 51.25 7.78
C TYR A 28 11.46 50.49 8.89
N LEU A 29 11.48 51.04 10.12
CA LEU A 29 10.83 50.44 11.27
C LEU A 29 9.30 50.52 11.14
N ILE A 30 8.75 51.64 10.65
CA ILE A 30 7.33 51.78 10.36
C ILE A 30 6.89 50.79 9.28
N ASP A 31 7.62 50.70 8.14
CA ASP A 31 7.30 49.77 7.05
C ASP A 31 7.32 48.32 7.53
N SER A 32 8.27 47.97 8.41
CA SER A 32 8.35 46.66 9.04
C SER A 32 7.15 46.37 9.95
N ILE A 33 6.75 47.33 10.79
CA ILE A 33 5.55 47.21 11.64
C ILE A 33 4.29 47.04 10.79
N THR A 34 4.14 47.81 9.72
CA THR A 34 3.00 47.70 8.80
C THR A 34 2.94 46.31 8.16
N THR A 35 4.09 45.79 7.72
CA THR A 35 4.18 44.44 7.13
C THR A 35 3.81 43.35 8.15
N ILE A 36 4.27 43.48 9.40
CA ILE A 36 3.93 42.54 10.48
C ILE A 36 2.43 42.56 10.76
N ASN A 37 1.83 43.74 10.88
CA ASN A 37 0.39 43.87 11.13
C ASN A 37 -0.46 43.32 9.98
N GLN A 38 0.00 43.46 8.74
CA GLN A 38 -0.68 42.88 7.60
C GLN A 38 -0.67 41.34 7.67
N LYS A 39 0.51 40.74 7.93
CA LYS A 39 0.62 39.28 8.10
C LYS A 39 -0.18 38.76 9.27
N ASP A 40 -0.27 39.51 10.37
CA ASP A 40 -1.08 39.13 11.53
C ASP A 40 -2.58 39.08 11.18
N ASN A 41 -3.08 40.06 10.41
CA ASN A 41 -4.46 40.05 9.92
C ASN A 41 -4.75 38.91 8.93
N GLU A 42 -3.81 38.60 8.03
CA GLU A 42 -3.91 37.47 7.11
C GLU A 42 -3.98 36.15 7.89
N THR A 43 -3.07 35.95 8.83
CA THR A 43 -3.03 34.77 9.72
C THR A 43 -4.32 34.64 10.53
N GLN A 44 -4.84 35.75 11.07
CA GLN A 44 -6.08 35.75 11.85
C GLN A 44 -7.29 35.36 10.99
N THR A 45 -7.30 35.74 9.72
CA THR A 45 -8.35 35.38 8.77
C THR A 45 -8.30 33.88 8.46
N GLU A 46 -7.11 33.32 8.23
CA GLU A 46 -6.91 31.88 8.03
C GLU A 46 -7.33 31.06 9.25
N VAL A 47 -6.94 31.50 10.46
CA VAL A 47 -7.34 30.84 11.71
C VAL A 47 -8.86 30.82 11.87
N ASN A 48 -9.55 31.90 11.52
CA ASN A 48 -11.01 31.96 11.60
C ASN A 48 -11.66 31.02 10.58
N SER A 49 -11.12 30.93 9.38
CA SER A 49 -11.58 29.97 8.35
C SER A 49 -11.40 28.53 8.80
N LEU A 50 -10.23 28.19 9.37
CA LEU A 50 -9.93 26.87 9.91
C LEU A 50 -10.86 26.50 11.07
N LYS A 51 -11.13 27.43 11.98
CA LYS A 51 -12.10 27.22 13.08
C LYS A 51 -13.49 26.89 12.55
N GLN A 52 -13.95 27.59 11.52
CA GLN A 52 -15.24 27.29 10.90
C GLN A 52 -15.26 25.89 10.28
N ARG A 53 -14.18 25.49 9.61
CA ARG A 53 -14.06 24.16 9.00
C ARG A 53 -13.99 23.04 10.04
N ILE A 54 -13.29 23.25 11.16
CA ILE A 54 -13.27 22.32 12.30
C ILE A 54 -14.68 22.13 12.86
N SER A 55 -15.42 23.23 13.08
CA SER A 55 -16.80 23.15 13.58
C SER A 55 -17.73 22.39 12.63
N GLN A 56 -17.54 22.52 11.31
CA GLN A 56 -18.28 21.72 10.33
C GLN A 56 -17.92 20.23 10.39
N LEU A 57 -16.63 19.90 10.54
CA LEU A 57 -16.17 18.52 10.65
C LEU A 57 -16.69 17.85 11.93
N GLU A 58 -16.73 18.56 13.05
CA GLU A 58 -17.30 18.05 14.31
C GLU A 58 -18.77 17.63 14.14
N ILE A 59 -19.57 18.42 13.40
CA ILE A 59 -20.98 18.08 13.10
C ILE A 59 -21.06 16.81 12.26
N VAL A 60 -20.22 16.68 11.23
CA VAL A 60 -20.22 15.50 10.34
C VAL A 60 -19.81 14.24 11.10
N VAL A 61 -18.82 14.33 12.00
CA VAL A 61 -18.39 13.19 12.82
C VAL A 61 -19.54 12.70 13.70
N ILE A 62 -20.25 13.61 14.38
CA ILE A 62 -21.41 13.25 15.21
C ILE A 62 -22.49 12.55 14.37
N GLN A 63 -22.77 13.04 13.17
CA GLN A 63 -23.75 12.42 12.27
C GLN A 63 -23.32 11.00 11.83
N LEU A 64 -22.04 10.81 11.49
CA LEU A 64 -21.51 9.50 11.10
C LEU A 64 -21.49 8.51 12.27
N GLU A 65 -21.26 8.97 13.51
CA GLU A 65 -21.34 8.14 14.70
C GLU A 65 -22.77 7.64 14.95
N GLU A 66 -23.77 8.52 14.78
CA GLU A 66 -25.19 8.15 14.88
C GLU A 66 -25.60 7.17 13.78
N GLU A 67 -25.19 7.41 12.53
CA GLU A 67 -25.48 6.52 11.40
C GLU A 67 -24.86 5.14 11.64
N ASN A 68 -23.59 5.06 12.01
CA ASN A 68 -22.91 3.80 12.32
C ASN A 68 -23.58 3.04 13.47
N LYS A 69 -24.07 3.75 14.49
CA LYS A 69 -24.83 3.12 15.58
C LYS A 69 -26.12 2.48 15.06
N THR A 70 -26.90 3.20 14.25
CA THR A 70 -28.17 2.67 13.70
C THR A 70 -27.94 1.50 12.74
N LEU A 71 -26.87 1.56 11.95
CA LEU A 71 -26.49 0.48 11.04
C LEU A 71 -26.13 -0.79 11.82
N LYS A 72 -25.33 -0.65 12.88
CA LYS A 72 -24.95 -1.76 13.76
C LYS A 72 -26.17 -2.42 14.41
N GLU A 73 -27.07 -1.62 14.99
CA GLU A 73 -28.31 -2.13 15.60
C GLU A 73 -29.19 -2.88 14.57
N THR A 74 -29.25 -2.37 13.33
CA THR A 74 -29.99 -3.01 12.23
C THR A 74 -29.36 -4.33 11.81
N MET A 75 -28.03 -4.39 11.66
CA MET A 75 -27.32 -5.62 11.32
C MET A 75 -27.46 -6.69 12.42
N GLU A 76 -27.32 -6.30 13.69
CA GLU A 76 -27.51 -7.21 14.82
C GLU A 76 -28.91 -7.81 14.85
N LYS A 77 -29.95 -7.00 14.56
CA LYS A 77 -31.33 -7.48 14.44
C LYS A 77 -31.49 -8.48 13.29
N GLN A 78 -30.95 -8.19 12.11
CA GLN A 78 -31.03 -9.10 10.96
C GLN A 78 -30.31 -10.43 11.22
N ILE A 79 -29.13 -10.39 11.86
CA ILE A 79 -28.39 -11.59 12.26
C ILE A 79 -29.23 -12.43 13.24
N LYS A 80 -29.86 -11.78 14.22
CA LYS A 80 -30.70 -12.49 15.20
C LYS A 80 -31.91 -13.17 14.53
N GLU A 81 -32.62 -12.45 13.66
CA GLU A 81 -33.75 -13.00 12.90
C GLU A 81 -33.32 -14.21 12.05
N LYS A 82 -32.19 -14.12 11.34
CA LYS A 82 -31.65 -15.22 10.53
C LYS A 82 -31.21 -16.41 11.36
N SER A 83 -30.63 -16.18 12.53
CA SER A 83 -30.23 -17.23 13.47
C SER A 83 -31.45 -18.00 13.99
N ASP A 84 -32.52 -17.28 14.38
CA ASP A 84 -33.76 -17.89 14.86
C ASP A 84 -34.49 -18.68 13.76
N GLU A 85 -34.44 -18.22 12.49
CA GLU A 85 -34.92 -18.98 11.32
C GLU A 85 -34.14 -20.27 11.11
N LEU A 86 -32.82 -20.22 11.22
CA LEU A 86 -31.94 -21.38 11.05
C LEU A 86 -32.17 -22.43 12.15
N GLU A 87 -32.36 -21.98 13.40
CA GLU A 87 -32.64 -22.88 14.51
C GLU A 87 -33.97 -23.63 14.32
N LYS A 88 -35.03 -22.93 13.90
CA LYS A 88 -36.32 -23.56 13.55
C LYS A 88 -36.19 -24.56 12.41
N MET A 89 -35.38 -24.24 11.40
CA MET A 89 -35.10 -25.16 10.28
C MET A 89 -34.39 -26.43 10.77
N ASN A 90 -33.39 -26.27 11.64
CA ASN A 90 -32.63 -27.38 12.19
C ASN A 90 -33.50 -28.31 13.06
N GLN A 91 -34.41 -27.74 13.86
CA GLN A 91 -35.40 -28.51 14.63
C GLN A 91 -36.31 -29.34 13.71
N ARG A 92 -36.73 -28.80 12.56
CA ARG A 92 -37.53 -29.54 11.56
C ARG A 92 -36.75 -30.68 10.93
N TYR A 93 -35.47 -30.48 10.59
CA TYR A 93 -34.63 -31.55 10.06
C TYR A 93 -34.44 -32.68 11.07
N SER A 94 -34.24 -32.35 12.35
CA SER A 94 -34.14 -33.37 13.41
C SER A 94 -35.43 -34.19 13.55
N LEU A 95 -36.60 -33.55 13.43
CA LEU A 95 -37.88 -34.27 13.46
C LEU A 95 -38.04 -35.20 12.26
N LEU A 96 -37.68 -34.72 11.06
CA LEU A 96 -37.73 -35.51 9.83
C LEU A 96 -36.81 -36.73 9.88
N ASP A 97 -35.60 -36.58 10.43
CA ASP A 97 -34.65 -37.69 10.63
C ASP A 97 -35.20 -38.78 11.56
N SER A 98 -35.89 -38.38 12.64
CA SER A 98 -36.56 -39.33 13.54
C SER A 98 -37.66 -40.11 12.81
N ILE A 99 -38.49 -39.42 12.03
CA ILE A 99 -39.57 -40.05 11.25
C ILE A 99 -38.97 -41.02 10.22
N LEU A 100 -37.89 -40.63 9.55
CA LEU A 100 -37.23 -41.48 8.56
C LEU A 100 -36.68 -42.76 9.19
N LYS A 101 -36.05 -42.65 10.36
CA LYS A 101 -35.58 -43.81 11.14
C LYS A 101 -36.72 -44.75 11.52
N ASP A 102 -37.86 -44.22 11.93
CA ASP A 102 -39.04 -45.01 12.26
C ASP A 102 -39.59 -45.74 11.03
N VAL A 103 -39.70 -45.06 9.88
CA VAL A 103 -40.15 -45.66 8.61
C VAL A 103 -39.22 -46.78 8.16
N VAL A 104 -37.90 -46.55 8.20
CA VAL A 104 -36.90 -47.57 7.85
C VAL A 104 -37.03 -48.79 8.76
N ARG A 105 -37.18 -48.59 10.08
CA ARG A 105 -37.39 -49.69 11.02
C ARG A 105 -38.64 -50.50 10.68
N SER A 106 -39.76 -49.85 10.42
CA SER A 106 -41.01 -50.52 10.06
C SER A 106 -40.90 -51.30 8.73
N LEU A 107 -40.19 -50.77 7.74
CA LEU A 107 -39.91 -51.48 6.49
C LEU A 107 -39.06 -52.72 6.71
N GLU A 108 -38.04 -52.65 7.57
CA GLU A 108 -37.19 -53.79 7.92
C GLU A 108 -37.99 -54.88 8.66
N GLU A 109 -38.89 -54.48 9.57
CA GLU A 109 -39.81 -55.39 10.27
C GLU A 109 -40.74 -56.12 9.29
N MET A 110 -41.36 -55.40 8.34
CA MET A 110 -42.23 -56.01 7.32
C MET A 110 -41.46 -56.99 6.41
N LYS A 111 -40.22 -56.65 6.03
CA LYS A 111 -39.35 -57.54 5.24
C LYS A 111 -39.03 -58.84 6.00
N ASN A 112 -38.83 -58.77 7.31
CA ASN A 112 -38.55 -59.94 8.14
C ASN A 112 -39.80 -60.80 8.39
N GLN A 113 -40.99 -60.19 8.49
CA GLN A 113 -42.25 -60.92 8.58
C GLN A 113 -42.55 -61.71 7.30
N ASN A 114 -42.29 -61.15 6.11
CA ASN A 114 -42.46 -61.84 4.83
C ASN A 114 -41.49 -63.03 4.63
N LYS A 115 -40.31 -63.03 5.27
CA LYS A 115 -39.39 -64.18 5.26
C LYS A 115 -39.88 -65.36 6.10
N ASN A 116 -40.70 -65.12 7.11
CA ASN A 116 -41.19 -66.15 8.03
C ASN A 116 -42.52 -66.79 7.59
N THR A 117 -43.09 -66.41 6.44
CA THR A 117 -44.34 -66.99 5.89
C THR A 117 -44.12 -68.00 4.74
N LEU A 118 -42.88 -68.33 4.40
CA LEU A 118 -42.56 -69.37 3.41
C LEU A 118 -42.02 -70.64 4.10
N ILE A 119 -42.93 -71.59 4.34
CA ILE A 119 -42.60 -73.02 4.55
C ILE A 119 -42.57 -73.70 3.16
N PRO A 120 -41.63 -74.63 2.89
CA PRO A 120 -41.27 -75.03 1.55
C PRO A 120 -42.26 -76.04 0.97
N THR A 121 -42.75 -75.78 -0.24
CA THR A 121 -43.20 -76.84 -1.15
C THR A 121 -42.06 -77.16 -2.09
N ASP A 122 -41.49 -78.35 -1.91
CA ASP A 122 -40.73 -79.06 -2.91
C ASP A 122 -41.50 -79.10 -4.24
N GLU A 123 -40.89 -78.60 -5.32
CA GLU A 123 -40.75 -79.37 -6.56
C GLU A 123 -39.67 -78.75 -7.46
N LYS A 124 -38.52 -79.45 -7.43
CA LYS A 124 -37.47 -79.65 -8.43
C LYS A 124 -37.53 -78.84 -9.76
N LYS A 125 -36.35 -78.24 -10.06
CA LYS A 125 -35.59 -78.22 -11.33
C LYS A 125 -36.37 -77.72 -12.57
N GLU A 126 -35.94 -76.68 -13.28
CA GLU A 126 -34.65 -76.59 -13.96
C GLU A 126 -34.42 -75.14 -14.43
N GLU A 127 -33.16 -74.70 -14.39
CA GLU A 127 -32.68 -73.44 -14.94
C GLU A 127 -32.80 -73.42 -16.47
N ASN A 128 -33.33 -72.34 -17.05
CA ASN A 128 -32.61 -71.44 -17.97
C ASN A 128 -33.55 -70.58 -18.86
N GLU A 129 -33.17 -69.31 -18.97
CA GLU A 129 -33.26 -68.43 -20.16
C GLU A 129 -34.60 -67.74 -20.55
N ILE A 130 -34.70 -66.50 -20.03
CA ILE A 130 -35.32 -65.24 -20.51
C ILE A 130 -35.51 -65.19 -22.06
N PRO A 131 -36.66 -64.73 -22.65
CA PRO A 131 -36.88 -63.27 -22.84
C PRO A 131 -38.32 -62.71 -22.99
N GLU A 132 -38.40 -61.41 -22.66
CA GLU A 132 -39.19 -60.34 -23.33
C GLU A 132 -40.73 -60.37 -23.36
N LYS A 133 -41.34 -59.50 -22.54
CA LYS A 133 -42.19 -58.34 -22.95
C LYS A 133 -43.34 -58.08 -21.97
N ILE A 134 -43.04 -57.30 -20.94
CA ILE A 134 -43.80 -56.07 -20.68
C ILE A 134 -42.76 -54.96 -20.59
N GLN A 135 -42.53 -54.34 -21.75
CA GLN A 135 -41.94 -53.02 -21.90
C GLN A 135 -42.98 -51.96 -21.50
N LYS A 136 -42.48 -50.76 -21.14
CA LYS A 136 -43.16 -49.47 -20.81
C LYS A 136 -43.55 -49.38 -19.33
N GLU A 137 -42.71 -48.80 -18.46
CA GLU A 137 -42.69 -47.34 -18.21
C GLU A 137 -41.37 -46.81 -17.61
N ASN A 138 -40.24 -47.51 -17.76
CA ASN A 138 -38.95 -47.06 -17.20
C ASN A 138 -38.09 -46.18 -18.14
N GLU A 139 -38.69 -45.51 -19.13
CA GLU A 139 -37.98 -44.56 -20.02
C GLU A 139 -38.62 -43.17 -20.18
N GLU A 140 -39.51 -42.74 -19.27
CA GLU A 140 -39.98 -41.34 -19.24
C GLU A 140 -39.80 -40.74 -17.84
N CYS A 141 -38.54 -40.44 -17.47
CA CYS A 141 -38.15 -39.28 -16.63
C CYS A 141 -36.64 -39.32 -16.28
N LYS A 142 -35.78 -39.53 -17.27
CA LYS A 142 -34.35 -39.22 -17.14
C LYS A 142 -33.78 -38.78 -18.49
N THR A 143 -34.08 -37.55 -18.88
CA THR A 143 -33.21 -36.65 -19.66
C THR A 143 -34.01 -35.40 -20.03
N ASN A 144 -33.94 -34.38 -19.17
CA ASN A 144 -33.87 -32.96 -19.55
C ASN A 144 -33.95 -32.09 -18.30
N ALA A 145 -32.78 -31.73 -17.75
CA ALA A 145 -32.48 -30.44 -17.13
C ALA A 145 -31.09 -30.52 -16.50
N ASN A 146 -30.03 -30.38 -17.31
CA ASN A 146 -28.71 -29.99 -16.80
C ASN A 146 -28.10 -29.03 -17.84
N ASN A 147 -28.59 -27.79 -17.82
CA ASN A 147 -27.87 -26.61 -18.30
C ASN A 147 -27.55 -25.75 -17.07
N GLU A 148 -26.25 -25.64 -16.73
CA GLU A 148 -25.48 -24.38 -16.61
C GLU A 148 -26.18 -23.12 -16.03
N ILE A 149 -25.67 -22.32 -15.06
CA ILE A 149 -24.33 -21.68 -14.90
C ILE A 149 -24.26 -20.90 -13.53
N VAL A 150 -23.11 -20.98 -12.83
CA VAL A 150 -22.26 -19.94 -12.12
C VAL A 150 -22.90 -19.02 -11.02
N PHE A 151 -22.31 -18.85 -9.81
CA PHE A 151 -21.21 -17.91 -9.44
C PHE A 151 -20.60 -18.14 -8.02
N LYS A 152 -19.24 -18.10 -7.93
CA LYS A 152 -18.27 -17.53 -6.91
C LYS A 152 -18.52 -17.76 -5.38
N LYS A 153 -17.55 -17.86 -4.44
CA LYS A 153 -16.08 -17.78 -4.31
C LYS A 153 -15.67 -18.22 -2.85
N ASP A 154 -14.39 -18.57 -2.64
CA ASP A 154 -13.56 -18.47 -1.38
C ASP A 154 -13.92 -19.41 -0.18
N GLU A 155 -13.03 -19.94 0.69
CA GLU A 155 -11.58 -19.89 0.93
C GLU A 155 -11.20 -20.99 1.98
N SER A 156 -9.92 -21.41 2.04
CA SER A 156 -9.23 -22.15 3.15
C SER A 156 -9.60 -23.65 3.38
N ASN A 157 -8.74 -24.59 3.81
CA ASN A 157 -7.33 -24.58 4.22
C ASN A 157 -6.79 -26.04 4.25
N GLU A 158 -5.47 -26.16 4.06
CA GLU A 158 -4.53 -27.13 4.66
C GLU A 158 -4.66 -28.67 4.47
N ASN A 159 -3.64 -29.24 3.80
CA ASN A 159 -2.53 -30.03 4.38
C ASN A 159 -2.12 -31.33 3.67
N GLU A 160 -0.79 -31.42 3.50
CA GLU A 160 0.09 -32.59 3.55
C GLU A 160 0.28 -33.58 2.36
N VAL A 161 1.45 -33.38 1.73
CA VAL A 161 2.63 -34.29 1.71
C VAL A 161 2.69 -35.49 0.72
N SER A 162 3.71 -35.37 -0.14
CA SER A 162 4.73 -36.36 -0.57
C SER A 162 4.64 -37.11 -1.90
N LYS A 163 5.73 -36.90 -2.67
CA LYS A 163 6.64 -37.89 -3.28
C LYS A 163 6.25 -38.54 -4.61
N LYS A 164 6.99 -38.18 -5.68
CA LYS A 164 8.08 -38.98 -6.32
C LYS A 164 8.43 -38.43 -7.72
N THR A 165 9.62 -37.85 -7.88
CA THR A 165 10.83 -38.38 -8.60
C THR A 165 10.85 -38.23 -10.14
N SER A 166 11.74 -37.32 -10.61
CA SER A 166 12.78 -37.36 -11.67
C SER A 166 12.83 -38.54 -12.68
N PRO A 167 13.47 -38.43 -13.90
CA PRO A 167 14.73 -37.70 -14.15
C PRO A 167 15.05 -37.10 -15.57
N ILE A 168 15.95 -36.10 -15.54
CA ILE A 168 17.18 -35.83 -16.33
C ILE A 168 17.41 -36.57 -17.67
N THR A 169 17.75 -35.82 -18.73
CA THR A 169 18.91 -36.10 -19.62
C THR A 169 19.34 -34.87 -20.44
N GLU A 170 20.65 -34.59 -20.43
CA GLU A 170 21.42 -33.62 -21.22
C GLU A 170 21.89 -34.19 -22.59
N VAL A 171 22.55 -33.31 -23.38
CA VAL A 171 23.56 -33.49 -24.45
C VAL A 171 23.03 -33.14 -25.87
N VAL A 172 23.28 -31.92 -26.40
CA VAL A 172 24.43 -31.44 -27.25
C VAL A 172 24.44 -32.15 -28.63
N GLU A 173 24.51 -31.55 -29.83
CA GLU A 173 25.34 -30.45 -30.37
C GLU A 173 24.80 -29.96 -31.75
N THR A 174 25.41 -28.87 -32.20
CA THR A 174 25.19 -28.00 -33.37
C THR A 174 25.31 -28.60 -34.78
N GLN A 175 24.65 -27.96 -35.76
CA GLN A 175 25.24 -27.64 -37.08
C GLN A 175 24.46 -26.52 -37.81
N THR A 176 25.23 -25.66 -38.46
CA THR A 176 24.93 -24.38 -39.11
C THR A 176 24.47 -24.52 -40.58
N LYS A 177 23.63 -23.59 -41.08
CA LYS A 177 23.94 -22.64 -42.17
C LYS A 177 22.71 -21.89 -42.75
N ASP A 178 22.93 -20.58 -42.92
CA ASP A 178 22.56 -19.66 -44.01
C ASP A 178 21.07 -19.57 -44.41
N GLU A 179 20.33 -18.50 -44.11
CA GLU A 179 20.33 -17.13 -44.68
C GLU A 179 18.96 -16.92 -45.34
N GLU A 180 18.10 -16.08 -44.76
CA GLU A 180 17.31 -15.12 -45.55
C GLU A 180 16.74 -14.01 -44.65
N LYS A 181 17.04 -12.77 -45.05
CA LYS A 181 16.63 -11.51 -44.43
C LYS A 181 15.11 -11.37 -44.46
N GLN A 182 14.50 -11.17 -43.30
CA GLN A 182 13.29 -10.37 -43.19
C GLN A 182 13.45 -9.40 -42.01
N GLU A 183 13.17 -8.13 -42.32
CA GLU A 183 13.10 -7.02 -41.38
C GLU A 183 12.16 -7.40 -40.22
N ILE A 184 12.71 -7.44 -39.01
CA ILE A 184 11.94 -7.50 -37.78
C ILE A 184 12.16 -6.13 -37.15
N GLU A 185 11.12 -5.30 -37.14
CA GLU A 185 10.99 -4.19 -36.20
C GLU A 185 11.35 -4.74 -34.83
N VAL A 186 12.46 -4.27 -34.28
CA VAL A 186 12.77 -4.45 -32.87
C VAL A 186 11.78 -3.56 -32.14
N ASP A 187 10.57 -4.09 -31.93
CA ASP A 187 9.81 -3.76 -30.73
C ASP A 187 10.71 -4.27 -29.60
N GLU A 188 11.51 -3.32 -29.10
CA GLU A 188 12.18 -3.41 -27.82
C GLU A 188 11.06 -3.60 -26.80
N LEU A 189 10.70 -4.87 -26.57
CA LEU A 189 10.01 -5.29 -25.37
C LEU A 189 10.97 -4.92 -24.24
N GLU A 190 10.88 -3.66 -23.80
CA GLU A 190 11.25 -3.24 -22.47
C GLU A 190 10.62 -4.29 -21.55
N GLU A 191 11.48 -5.14 -20.99
CA GLU A 191 11.13 -6.06 -19.94
C GLU A 191 10.82 -5.16 -18.74
N GLU A 192 9.62 -4.60 -18.74
CA GLU A 192 9.10 -3.70 -17.71
C GLU A 192 9.18 -4.50 -16.41
N LEU A 193 10.15 -4.15 -15.57
CA LEU A 193 10.45 -4.83 -14.33
C LEU A 193 9.31 -4.53 -13.36
N LEU A 194 8.27 -5.36 -13.46
CA LEU A 194 6.98 -5.11 -12.83
C LEU A 194 7.15 -4.95 -11.32
N LEU A 195 6.91 -3.73 -10.86
CA LEU A 195 6.53 -3.46 -9.49
C LEU A 195 5.32 -4.35 -9.17
N ASP A 196 5.24 -4.89 -7.95
CA ASP A 196 4.05 -5.62 -7.54
C ASP A 196 2.83 -4.71 -7.66
N LYS A 197 1.78 -5.13 -8.39
CA LYS A 197 0.57 -4.34 -8.67
C LYS A 197 -0.09 -3.81 -7.40
N GLU A 198 0.00 -4.57 -6.31
CA GLU A 198 -0.50 -4.14 -5.01
C GLU A 198 0.32 -2.96 -4.46
N LEU A 199 1.66 -3.04 -4.55
CA LEU A 199 2.56 -1.97 -4.13
C LEU A 199 2.38 -0.73 -5.00
N GLU A 200 2.22 -0.89 -6.30
CA GLU A 200 1.91 0.19 -7.25
C GLU A 200 0.62 0.91 -6.84
N SER A 201 -0.46 0.17 -6.60
CA SER A 201 -1.73 0.75 -6.13
C SER A 201 -1.58 1.49 -4.80
N GLN A 202 -0.79 0.97 -3.86
CA GLN A 202 -0.53 1.63 -2.57
C GLN A 202 0.29 2.92 -2.73
N ILE A 203 1.24 2.93 -3.67
CA ILE A 203 2.05 4.10 -4.02
C ILE A 203 1.17 5.19 -4.64
N GLU A 204 0.31 4.84 -5.58
CA GLU A 204 -0.61 5.79 -6.20
C GLU A 204 -1.58 6.37 -5.17
N GLN A 205 -2.07 5.53 -4.26
CA GLN A 205 -2.94 5.96 -3.16
C GLN A 205 -2.26 6.99 -2.25
N ILE A 206 -0.99 6.76 -1.89
CA ILE A 206 -0.30 7.60 -0.90
C ILE A 206 0.25 8.90 -1.48
N SER A 207 0.70 8.85 -2.74
CA SER A 207 1.26 9.97 -3.47
C SER A 207 0.19 10.82 -4.14
N THR A 208 -1.01 10.26 -4.38
CA THR A 208 -2.07 10.84 -5.22
C THR A 208 -1.62 11.13 -6.65
N LYS A 209 -0.61 10.41 -7.11
CA LYS A 209 0.05 10.53 -8.42
C LYS A 209 0.11 9.16 -9.09
N LYS A 210 0.24 9.14 -10.40
CA LYS A 210 0.41 7.89 -11.14
C LYS A 210 1.85 7.46 -11.17
N VAL A 211 2.09 6.14 -11.17
CA VAL A 211 3.42 5.59 -11.46
C VAL A 211 3.70 5.71 -12.95
N ILE A 212 4.85 6.30 -13.29
CA ILE A 212 5.33 6.39 -14.67
C ILE A 212 6.33 5.28 -14.94
N ASP A 213 7.38 5.21 -14.11
CA ASP A 213 8.53 4.36 -14.37
C ASP A 213 9.32 4.04 -13.07
N VAL A 214 10.03 2.92 -13.07
CA VAL A 214 11.00 2.55 -12.03
C VAL A 214 12.40 2.87 -12.56
N ILE A 215 12.92 4.04 -12.20
CA ILE A 215 14.18 4.57 -12.74
C ILE A 215 15.44 4.07 -12.01
N TYR A 216 15.27 3.40 -10.87
CA TYR A 216 16.36 2.79 -10.12
C TYR A 216 15.84 1.60 -9.32
N LYS A 217 16.62 0.52 -9.30
CA LYS A 217 16.40 -0.67 -8.51
C LYS A 217 17.72 -1.18 -7.95
N GLY A 218 17.90 -1.08 -6.64
CA GLY A 218 19.18 -1.37 -5.99
C GLY A 218 19.69 -2.79 -6.21
N THR A 219 18.81 -3.79 -6.38
CA THR A 219 19.26 -5.16 -6.67
C THR A 219 19.86 -5.34 -8.07
N GLU A 220 19.63 -4.41 -8.99
CA GLU A 220 20.11 -4.42 -10.37
C GLU A 220 21.17 -3.34 -10.62
N ASP A 221 20.90 -2.11 -10.19
CA ASP A 221 21.80 -0.96 -10.38
C ASP A 221 22.93 -0.90 -9.36
N GLY A 222 22.75 -1.56 -8.22
CA GLY A 222 23.69 -1.56 -7.09
C GLY A 222 23.29 -0.58 -5.98
N PHE A 223 23.91 -0.73 -4.80
CA PHE A 223 23.56 -0.01 -3.56
C PHE A 223 24.58 1.07 -3.18
N SER A 224 25.40 1.57 -4.11
CA SER A 224 26.29 2.70 -3.82
C SER A 224 25.63 4.07 -4.07
N ALA A 225 26.21 5.14 -3.51
CA ALA A 225 25.79 6.50 -3.80
C ALA A 225 26.02 6.85 -5.28
N GLU A 226 27.15 6.43 -5.86
CA GLU A 226 27.49 6.62 -7.28
C GLU A 226 26.43 6.04 -8.21
N GLU A 227 26.08 4.76 -8.03
CA GLU A 227 25.07 4.08 -8.87
C GLU A 227 23.71 4.75 -8.72
N PHE A 228 23.33 5.10 -7.50
CA PHE A 228 22.07 5.77 -7.22
C PHE A 228 22.00 7.16 -7.88
N ASN A 229 23.00 8.03 -7.64
CA ASN A 229 23.03 9.40 -8.17
C ASN A 229 23.01 9.42 -9.70
N ARG A 230 23.70 8.48 -10.35
CA ARG A 230 23.70 8.31 -11.80
C ARG A 230 22.30 8.05 -12.36
N CYS A 231 21.47 7.28 -11.64
CA CYS A 231 20.13 6.93 -12.10
C CYS A 231 19.08 8.01 -11.78
N VAL A 232 19.13 8.62 -10.59
CA VAL A 232 18.04 9.49 -10.11
C VAL A 232 18.30 10.99 -10.23
N GLY A 233 19.54 11.41 -10.45
CA GLY A 233 19.91 12.82 -10.48
C GLY A 233 19.08 13.61 -11.50
N SER A 234 18.63 14.82 -11.12
CA SER A 234 17.80 15.73 -11.93
C SER A 234 16.35 15.31 -12.19
N TYR A 235 15.93 14.12 -11.77
CA TYR A 235 14.54 13.71 -11.87
C TYR A 235 13.65 14.44 -10.87
N LYS A 236 12.36 14.51 -11.21
CA LYS A 236 11.32 15.17 -10.41
C LYS A 236 10.23 14.20 -10.03
N ASN A 237 9.53 14.53 -8.96
CA ASN A 237 8.42 13.75 -8.41
C ASN A 237 8.83 12.29 -8.18
N ILE A 238 9.92 12.09 -7.44
CA ILE A 238 10.48 10.76 -7.19
C ILE A 238 9.99 10.25 -5.84
N LEU A 239 9.43 9.04 -5.84
CA LEU A 239 9.13 8.28 -4.64
C LEU A 239 10.20 7.20 -4.45
N PHE A 240 10.88 7.26 -3.32
CA PHE A 240 11.84 6.26 -2.88
C PHE A 240 11.12 5.20 -2.05
N VAL A 241 11.26 3.93 -2.40
CA VAL A 241 10.63 2.80 -1.70
C VAL A 241 11.71 1.85 -1.20
N ILE A 242 11.76 1.64 0.10
CA ILE A 242 12.71 0.75 0.78
C ILE A 242 11.95 -0.45 1.31
N LYS A 243 12.38 -1.65 0.92
CA LYS A 243 11.96 -2.92 1.52
C LYS A 243 13.07 -3.44 2.42
N THR A 244 12.75 -3.78 3.66
CA THR A 244 13.73 -4.38 4.58
C THR A 244 13.81 -5.88 4.39
N THR A 245 14.85 -6.52 4.94
CA THR A 245 14.93 -7.99 5.03
C THR A 245 13.90 -8.60 5.98
N LYS A 246 13.17 -7.77 6.74
CA LYS A 246 12.04 -8.16 7.60
C LYS A 246 10.68 -7.92 6.92
N ASN A 247 10.68 -7.65 5.61
CA ASN A 247 9.48 -7.36 4.81
C ASN A 247 8.71 -6.11 5.26
N GLU A 248 9.37 -5.16 5.92
CA GLU A 248 8.79 -3.84 6.19
C GLU A 248 9.00 -2.95 4.96
N VAL A 249 7.99 -2.16 4.60
CA VAL A 249 8.03 -1.27 3.42
C VAL A 249 7.80 0.16 3.87
N PHE A 250 8.73 1.05 3.53
CA PHE A 250 8.64 2.46 3.88
C PHE A 250 9.43 3.29 2.89
N GLY A 251 9.37 4.62 3.01
CA GLY A 251 10.14 5.47 2.12
C GLY A 251 9.77 6.93 2.22
N GLY A 252 10.02 7.66 1.15
CA GLY A 252 9.65 9.06 1.09
C GLY A 252 9.64 9.62 -0.32
N TYR A 253 8.92 10.72 -0.46
CA TYR A 253 8.72 11.43 -1.71
C TYR A 253 9.52 12.73 -1.72
N CYS A 254 10.12 13.02 -2.87
CA CYS A 254 10.84 14.26 -3.12
C CYS A 254 10.44 14.85 -4.47
N SER A 255 10.10 16.14 -4.48
CA SER A 255 9.61 16.82 -5.68
C SER A 255 10.72 17.10 -6.70
N ASP A 256 11.95 17.34 -6.25
CA ASP A 256 13.07 17.75 -7.10
C ASP A 256 14.37 17.14 -6.59
N VAL A 257 14.88 16.13 -7.29
CA VAL A 257 16.10 15.42 -6.91
C VAL A 257 17.31 16.18 -7.46
N PRO A 258 18.18 16.74 -6.60
CA PRO A 258 19.33 17.51 -7.06
C PRO A 258 20.36 16.60 -7.73
N VAL A 259 21.09 17.14 -8.69
CA VAL A 259 22.34 16.52 -9.17
C VAL A 259 23.39 16.67 -8.08
N VAL A 260 24.04 15.57 -7.73
CA VAL A 260 25.10 15.52 -6.72
C VAL A 260 26.42 15.25 -7.43
N ASP A 261 27.39 16.11 -7.18
CA ASP A 261 28.77 15.94 -7.62
C ASP A 261 29.63 15.66 -6.35
N ASP A 262 30.61 16.51 -6.05
CA ASP A 262 31.56 16.33 -4.95
C ASP A 262 31.03 16.66 -3.54
N ILE A 263 29.83 17.26 -3.43
CA ILE A 263 29.26 17.71 -2.14
C ILE A 263 27.80 17.29 -1.99
N ALA A 264 27.44 16.86 -0.77
CA ALA A 264 26.07 16.49 -0.46
C ALA A 264 25.10 17.65 -0.75
N ARG A 265 23.95 17.33 -1.35
CA ARG A 265 22.92 18.32 -1.71
C ARG A 265 21.63 18.01 -0.97
N GLY A 266 21.10 19.04 -0.34
CA GLY A 266 19.82 19.00 0.35
C GLY A 266 18.73 19.70 -0.45
N VAL A 267 17.53 19.15 -0.43
CA VAL A 267 16.31 19.78 -0.93
C VAL A 267 15.71 20.60 0.20
N PHE A 268 15.51 21.90 -0.03
CA PHE A 268 15.01 22.83 0.98
C PHE A 268 13.64 23.38 0.58
N GLY A 269 12.69 23.41 1.53
CA GLY A 269 11.39 24.03 1.28
C GLY A 269 10.43 23.20 0.42
N ASP A 270 10.65 21.90 0.28
CA ASP A 270 9.77 21.00 -0.46
C ASP A 270 8.44 20.82 0.28
N LYS A 271 7.38 21.40 -0.29
CA LYS A 271 6.04 21.41 0.31
C LYS A 271 5.30 20.10 0.13
N ASP A 272 5.63 19.37 -0.93
CA ASP A 272 4.95 18.11 -1.27
C ASP A 272 5.70 16.91 -0.69
N HIS A 273 6.86 17.12 -0.07
CA HIS A 273 7.62 16.12 0.67
C HIS A 273 6.77 15.39 1.70
N PHE A 274 6.93 14.08 1.74
CA PHE A 274 6.42 13.25 2.83
C PHE A 274 7.29 12.02 2.99
N VAL A 275 7.20 11.39 4.16
CA VAL A 275 7.68 10.02 4.36
C VAL A 275 6.50 9.11 4.62
N PHE A 276 6.67 7.81 4.42
CA PHE A 276 5.59 6.86 4.60
C PHE A 276 6.06 5.52 5.11
N THR A 277 5.10 4.72 5.57
CA THR A 277 5.24 3.29 5.82
C THR A 277 4.01 2.56 5.34
N ILE A 278 4.14 1.29 5.00
CA ILE A 278 3.03 0.40 4.67
C ILE A 278 3.00 -0.68 5.74
N LYS A 279 2.00 -0.62 6.62
CA LYS A 279 1.82 -1.59 7.70
C LYS A 279 0.53 -2.36 7.45
N ASN A 280 0.62 -3.69 7.38
CA ASN A 280 -0.53 -4.56 7.09
C ASN A 280 -1.31 -4.15 5.83
N ASN A 281 -0.60 -3.83 4.74
CA ASN A 281 -1.16 -3.32 3.48
C ASN A 281 -1.91 -1.98 3.60
N ILE A 282 -1.70 -1.23 4.69
CA ILE A 282 -2.27 0.10 4.87
C ILE A 282 -1.15 1.14 4.73
N PRO A 283 -1.18 1.98 3.68
CA PRO A 283 -0.24 3.08 3.52
C PRO A 283 -0.51 4.17 4.56
N ILE A 284 0.52 4.56 5.31
CA ILE A 284 0.48 5.61 6.32
C ILE A 284 1.47 6.70 5.91
N LYS A 285 0.95 7.91 5.71
CA LYS A 285 1.71 9.09 5.29
C LYS A 285 2.06 9.96 6.49
N PHE A 286 3.29 10.46 6.52
CA PHE A 286 3.80 11.37 7.53
C PHE A 286 4.30 12.65 6.87
N VAL A 287 3.74 13.77 7.29
CA VAL A 287 4.10 15.10 6.78
C VAL A 287 5.07 15.77 7.74
N LYS A 288 6.04 16.50 7.20
CA LYS A 288 7.00 17.25 8.00
C LYS A 288 6.31 18.44 8.66
N ARG A 289 6.61 18.70 9.94
CA ARG A 289 6.00 19.78 10.72
C ARG A 289 6.45 21.18 10.28
N GLU A 290 7.70 21.30 9.85
CA GLU A 290 8.30 22.56 9.40
C GLU A 290 8.65 22.49 7.91
N ILE A 291 7.92 23.27 7.11
CA ILE A 291 8.07 23.31 5.66
C ILE A 291 9.36 24.02 5.24
N ASN A 292 9.78 25.08 5.96
CA ASN A 292 11.00 25.84 5.66
C ASN A 292 12.27 25.16 6.22
N SER A 293 12.45 23.90 5.91
CA SER A 293 13.60 23.12 6.34
C SER A 293 14.08 22.18 5.23
N TYR A 294 15.22 21.53 5.45
CA TYR A 294 15.69 20.48 4.55
C TYR A 294 14.82 19.24 4.70
N SER A 295 14.44 18.65 3.56
CA SER A 295 13.55 17.51 3.48
C SER A 295 14.31 16.22 3.17
N THR A 296 15.16 16.27 2.14
CA THR A 296 15.94 15.13 1.64
C THR A 296 17.38 15.57 1.37
N TRP A 297 18.34 14.73 1.67
CA TRP A 297 19.75 14.90 1.35
C TRP A 297 20.23 13.72 0.51
N LEU A 298 20.93 14.02 -0.57
CA LEU A 298 21.68 13.04 -1.35
C LEU A 298 23.18 13.27 -1.09
N PHE A 299 23.93 12.19 -1.00
CA PHE A 299 25.36 12.22 -0.68
C PHE A 299 26.21 12.02 -1.93
N PRO A 300 27.47 12.51 -1.93
CA PRO A 300 28.41 12.34 -3.04
C PRO A 300 28.68 10.87 -3.38
N ASP A 301 29.13 10.62 -4.60
CA ASP A 301 29.36 9.28 -5.15
C ASP A 301 30.31 8.42 -4.30
N ASP A 302 31.30 9.04 -3.67
CA ASP A 302 32.29 8.39 -2.81
C ASP A 302 31.85 8.22 -1.34
N SER A 303 30.60 8.58 -1.03
CA SER A 303 30.07 8.53 0.33
C SER A 303 29.66 7.12 0.77
N GLU A 304 29.85 6.83 2.05
CA GLU A 304 29.30 5.64 2.70
C GLU A 304 27.77 5.69 2.84
N ASN A 305 27.13 6.83 2.57
CA ASN A 305 25.68 6.99 2.62
C ASN A 305 25.14 7.29 1.23
N ILE A 306 23.93 6.84 0.92
CA ILE A 306 23.26 7.09 -0.37
C ILE A 306 22.39 8.34 -0.26
N LEU A 307 21.43 8.30 0.67
CA LEU A 307 20.49 9.39 0.91
C LEU A 307 20.00 9.43 2.35
N CYS A 308 19.45 10.57 2.74
CA CYS A 308 18.82 10.79 4.03
C CYS A 308 17.51 11.55 3.84
N PHE A 309 16.42 11.02 4.38
CA PHE A 309 15.21 11.81 4.63
C PHE A 309 15.39 12.51 5.98
N ALA A 310 15.57 13.83 5.94
CA ALA A 310 15.93 14.63 7.11
C ALA A 310 14.92 14.42 8.24
N GLY A 311 15.44 13.99 9.40
CA GLY A 311 14.64 13.67 10.58
C GLY A 311 13.90 12.34 10.55
N ALA A 312 13.96 11.57 9.46
CA ALA A 312 13.24 10.30 9.32
C ALA A 312 14.17 9.08 9.29
N PHE A 313 15.02 8.96 8.27
CA PHE A 313 15.93 7.82 8.12
C PHE A 313 17.11 8.13 7.19
N LEU A 314 18.14 7.30 7.29
CA LEU A 314 19.38 7.32 6.50
C LEU A 314 19.58 5.95 5.84
N ILE A 315 19.94 5.93 4.57
CA ILE A 315 20.31 4.73 3.82
C ILE A 315 21.83 4.73 3.60
N SER A 316 22.51 3.69 4.09
CA SER A 316 23.95 3.50 3.85
C SER A 316 24.22 2.81 2.51
N GLY A 317 25.43 2.96 1.98
CA GLY A 317 25.89 2.25 0.77
C GLY A 317 26.02 0.73 0.99
N ASN A 318 26.27 0.30 2.22
CA ASN A 318 26.32 -1.12 2.60
C ASN A 318 24.98 -1.64 3.12
N CYS A 319 23.87 -0.93 2.86
CA CYS A 319 22.57 -1.25 3.46
C CYS A 319 22.04 -2.64 3.12
N ARG A 320 22.54 -3.26 2.05
CA ARG A 320 22.23 -4.65 1.69
C ARG A 320 23.06 -5.67 2.45
N GLU A 321 24.20 -5.32 3.03
CA GLU A 321 25.10 -6.27 3.70
C GLU A 321 24.92 -6.28 5.22
N ASN A 322 24.62 -5.12 5.81
CA ASN A 322 24.56 -4.91 7.25
C ASN A 322 23.36 -4.02 7.66
N GLU A 323 23.27 -3.70 8.95
CA GLU A 323 22.23 -2.82 9.50
C GLU A 323 22.75 -1.38 9.73
N GLU A 324 23.57 -0.83 8.82
CA GLU A 324 24.07 0.55 8.94
C GLU A 324 23.02 1.61 8.59
N SER A 325 21.99 1.24 7.82
CA SER A 325 20.82 2.09 7.60
C SER A 325 20.00 2.20 8.89
N ARG A 326 19.50 3.40 9.16
CA ARG A 326 18.90 3.71 10.45
C ARG A 326 17.79 4.74 10.39
N LEU A 327 16.83 4.60 11.30
CA LEU A 327 15.85 5.63 11.62
C LEU A 327 16.52 6.75 12.43
N SER A 328 16.02 7.97 12.23
CA SER A 328 16.42 9.12 13.02
C SER A 328 15.68 9.15 14.35
N GLY A 329 16.40 9.40 15.45
CA GLY A 329 15.78 9.68 16.75
C GLY A 329 14.95 10.98 16.80
N ASN A 330 15.00 11.78 15.73
CA ASN A 330 14.27 13.05 15.63
C ASN A 330 12.89 12.94 14.96
N PHE A 331 12.47 11.74 14.54
CA PHE A 331 11.26 11.56 13.74
C PHE A 331 10.01 12.20 14.35
N LYS A 332 9.72 11.91 15.62
CA LYS A 332 8.59 12.50 16.36
C LYS A 332 8.64 14.03 16.44
N ARG A 333 9.85 14.61 16.46
CA ARG A 333 10.05 16.06 16.50
C ARG A 333 9.79 16.69 15.14
N GLU A 334 10.16 16.01 14.06
CA GLU A 334 10.15 16.59 12.71
C GLU A 334 8.90 16.24 11.90
N TYR A 335 8.19 15.17 12.24
CA TYR A 335 7.02 14.69 11.49
C TYR A 335 5.78 14.58 12.36
N GLU A 336 4.63 14.75 11.72
CA GLU A 336 3.32 14.46 12.28
C GLU A 336 3.10 12.94 12.33
N ASP A 337 3.58 12.33 13.40
CA ASP A 337 3.64 10.89 13.56
C ASP A 337 2.36 10.28 14.16
N ASN A 338 1.54 11.07 14.86
CA ASN A 338 0.33 10.63 15.56
C ASN A 338 0.56 9.38 16.45
N GLY A 339 1.76 9.25 17.01
CA GLY A 339 2.17 8.10 17.82
C GLY A 339 2.55 6.84 17.04
N GLN A 340 2.60 6.90 15.70
CA GLN A 340 3.06 5.82 14.83
C GLN A 340 4.57 5.93 14.56
N THR A 341 5.19 4.80 14.23
CA THR A 341 6.59 4.70 13.80
C THR A 341 6.65 4.35 12.31
N ILE A 342 7.74 4.71 11.64
CA ILE A 342 8.02 4.26 10.27
C ILE A 342 8.13 2.73 10.26
N ILE A 343 9.06 2.19 11.04
CA ILE A 343 9.25 0.77 11.31
C ILE A 343 9.61 0.57 12.78
N ASP A 344 9.58 -0.66 13.27
CA ASP A 344 9.73 -0.93 14.71
C ASP A 344 11.19 -1.07 15.16
N HIS A 345 12.12 -1.11 14.20
CA HIS A 345 13.54 -1.28 14.43
C HIS A 345 14.34 -0.04 14.04
N PRO A 346 15.20 0.49 14.93
CA PRO A 346 15.95 1.71 14.65
C PRO A 346 17.07 1.51 13.62
N ASN A 347 17.59 0.29 13.48
CA ASN A 347 18.56 -0.08 12.45
C ASN A 347 17.95 -1.20 11.61
N PHE A 348 18.28 -1.23 10.32
CA PHE A 348 17.68 -2.17 9.39
C PHE A 348 18.60 -2.47 8.21
N ARG A 349 18.43 -3.66 7.66
CA ARG A 349 19.04 -4.11 6.41
C ARG A 349 18.01 -4.03 5.29
N VAL A 350 18.45 -3.54 4.14
CA VAL A 350 17.63 -3.34 2.94
C VAL A 350 17.69 -4.61 2.07
N SER A 351 16.52 -5.11 1.67
CA SER A 351 16.39 -6.20 0.70
C SER A 351 16.21 -5.66 -0.71
N GLU A 352 15.53 -4.53 -0.86
CA GLU A 352 15.31 -3.86 -2.13
C GLU A 352 15.12 -2.35 -1.93
N PHE A 353 15.56 -1.57 -2.91
CA PHE A 353 15.43 -0.11 -2.90
C PHE A 353 15.07 0.40 -4.30
N PHE A 354 13.90 1.02 -4.43
CA PHE A 354 13.42 1.60 -5.68
C PHE A 354 13.44 3.12 -5.64
N ALA A 355 13.69 3.74 -6.79
CA ALA A 355 13.27 5.12 -7.07
C ALA A 355 12.25 5.08 -8.21
N ILE A 356 11.07 5.66 -7.97
CA ILE A 356 9.90 5.55 -8.84
C ILE A 356 9.50 6.95 -9.25
N GLN A 357 9.40 7.18 -10.56
CA GLN A 357 8.95 8.45 -11.12
C GLN A 357 7.43 8.53 -11.14
N LEU A 358 6.88 9.67 -10.71
CA LEU A 358 5.44 9.89 -10.58
C LEU A 358 4.94 11.09 -11.40
N GLU A 359 3.69 11.04 -11.86
CA GLU A 359 2.96 12.15 -12.51
C GLU A 359 1.80 12.68 -11.68
#